data_AF-A0A935CSN2-F1
#
_entry.id   AF-A0A935CSN2-F1
#
_cell.length_a   1.000
_cell.length_b   1.000
_cell.length_c   1.000
_cell.angle_alpha   90.00
_cell.angle_beta   90.00
_cell.angle_gamma   90.00
#
_symmetry.space_group_name_H-M   'P 1'
#
loop_
_entity.id
_entity.type
_entity.pdbx_description
1 polymer ?
#
loop_
_entity_poly.entity_id
_entity_poly.type
_entity_poly.pdbx_seq_one_letter_code
_entity_poly.pdbx_strand_id
1 'polypeptide(L)'
;MQNPNFQALPVDEDVMVREFLRAEVVSPRYAERYQRVLQSHHWNAEQLFEPGADAADRRRVLLAEVRGFGDNRWLFAGFPADVSWRRQRLASRDFDRLYSGNFPEWAALGGGSRLVRDAARRITGGLVRSELVTGVRGTLVALRSGSPLPALIALEADPERWVLLEGHTRATALAMTDVLPNVSILVGRSPKHTEWAYL
;
A
#
# COMPACT_ATOMS: atom_id res chain seq x y z
N MET A 1 16.35 -18.58 19.00
CA MET A 1 14.90 -18.81 19.19
C MET A 1 14.21 -18.60 17.87
N GLN A 2 13.72 -19.68 17.26
CA GLN A 2 12.96 -19.61 16.01
C GLN A 2 11.56 -19.06 16.30
N ASN A 3 11.19 -17.96 15.65
CA ASN A 3 9.87 -17.34 15.76
C ASN A 3 8.78 -18.34 15.33
N PRO A 4 7.61 -18.37 15.99
CA PRO A 4 6.48 -19.19 15.52
C PRO A 4 6.15 -18.78 14.09
N ASN A 5 6.01 -19.77 13.20
CA ASN A 5 5.67 -19.60 11.79
C ASN A 5 4.40 -18.75 11.65
N PHE A 6 4.56 -17.46 11.36
CA PHE A 6 3.49 -16.66 10.78
C PHE A 6 3.41 -17.03 9.30
N GLN A 7 2.68 -18.11 9.02
CA GLN A 7 2.48 -18.60 7.67
C GLN A 7 1.67 -17.57 6.88
N ALA A 8 2.08 -17.28 5.64
CA ALA A 8 1.29 -16.43 4.75
C ALA A 8 -0.04 -17.14 4.45
N LEU A 9 -1.15 -16.42 4.62
CA LEU A 9 -2.49 -16.96 4.41
C LEU A 9 -3.04 -16.46 3.07
N PRO A 10 -3.58 -17.34 2.20
CA PRO A 10 -4.25 -16.88 0.99
C PRO A 10 -5.44 -16.00 1.34
N VAL A 11 -5.68 -14.96 0.55
CA VAL A 11 -6.84 -14.07 0.70
C VAL A 11 -7.40 -13.71 -0.68
N ASP A 12 -8.69 -13.37 -0.72
CA ASP A 12 -9.34 -12.95 -1.96
C ASP A 12 -8.90 -11.53 -2.36
N GLU A 13 -9.00 -11.23 -3.66
CA GLU A 13 -8.70 -9.90 -4.20
C GLU A 13 -9.56 -8.80 -3.56
N ASP A 14 -10.81 -9.11 -3.19
CA ASP A 14 -11.67 -8.16 -2.49
C ASP A 14 -11.09 -7.73 -1.13
N VAL A 15 -10.34 -8.60 -0.44
CA VAL A 15 -9.61 -8.22 0.78
C VAL A 15 -8.56 -7.17 0.45
N MET A 16 -7.86 -7.29 -0.67
CA MET A 16 -6.91 -6.28 -1.14
C MET A 16 -7.60 -4.96 -1.45
N VAL A 17 -8.67 -4.98 -2.25
CA VAL A 17 -9.42 -3.77 -2.61
C VAL A 17 -9.95 -3.08 -1.35
N ARG A 18 -10.48 -3.83 -0.38
CA ARG A 18 -10.99 -3.30 0.88
C ARG A 18 -9.91 -2.62 1.73
N GLU A 19 -8.72 -3.23 1.87
CA GLU A 19 -7.61 -2.61 2.61
C GLU A 19 -7.07 -1.36 1.90
N PHE A 20 -7.01 -1.40 0.56
CA PHE A 20 -6.62 -0.25 -0.26
C PHE A 20 -7.56 0.93 0.00
N LEU A 21 -8.87 0.69 -0.06
CA LEU A 21 -9.87 1.73 0.17
C LEU A 21 -9.84 2.24 1.61
N ARG A 22 -9.69 1.36 2.63
CA ARG A 22 -9.55 1.80 4.03
C ARG A 22 -8.43 2.83 4.20
N ALA A 23 -7.32 2.64 3.50
CA ALA A 23 -6.20 3.56 3.56
C ALA A 23 -6.47 4.88 2.84
N GLU A 24 -7.09 4.84 1.66
CA GLU A 24 -7.19 6.04 0.82
C GLU A 24 -8.39 6.94 1.10
N VAL A 25 -9.53 6.40 1.56
CA VAL A 25 -10.73 7.21 1.83
C VAL A 25 -10.53 8.23 2.95
N VAL A 26 -9.58 7.97 3.85
CA VAL A 26 -9.17 8.89 4.93
C VAL A 26 -7.83 9.58 4.65
N SER A 27 -7.21 9.32 3.50
CA SER A 27 -5.92 9.90 3.14
C SER A 27 -6.08 11.38 2.77
N PRO A 28 -5.29 12.31 3.34
CA PRO A 28 -5.35 13.73 2.95
C PRO A 28 -5.18 13.98 1.45
N ARG A 29 -4.45 13.09 0.75
CA ARG A 29 -4.16 13.22 -0.68
C ARG A 29 -5.29 12.71 -1.57
N TYR A 30 -6.07 11.74 -1.11
CA TYR A 30 -7.01 11.00 -1.96
C TYR A 30 -8.46 11.05 -1.49
N ALA A 31 -8.72 11.33 -0.22
CA ALA A 31 -10.04 11.34 0.38
C ALA A 31 -11.04 12.14 -0.45
N GLU A 32 -10.68 13.34 -0.89
CA GLU A 32 -11.57 14.20 -1.68
C GLU A 32 -12.03 13.55 -3.00
N ARG A 33 -11.16 12.79 -3.67
CA ARG A 33 -11.51 12.08 -4.92
C ARG A 33 -12.51 10.96 -4.64
N TYR A 34 -12.29 10.19 -3.57
CA TYR A 34 -13.21 9.14 -3.16
C TYR A 34 -14.57 9.71 -2.73
N GLN A 35 -14.58 10.82 -1.98
CA GLN A 35 -15.82 11.47 -1.56
C GLN A 35 -16.64 11.95 -2.75
N ARG A 36 -16.00 12.48 -3.81
CA ARG A 36 -16.70 12.88 -5.03
C ARG A 36 -17.39 11.71 -5.73
N VAL A 37 -16.73 10.56 -5.85
CA VAL A 37 -17.32 9.35 -6.46
C VAL A 37 -18.43 8.76 -5.59
N LEU A 38 -18.22 8.71 -4.27
CA LEU A 38 -19.26 8.29 -3.31
C LEU A 38 -20.52 9.14 -3.44
N GLN A 39 -20.37 10.46 -3.53
CA GLN A 39 -21.47 11.40 -3.71
C GLN A 39 -22.20 11.20 -5.04
N SER A 40 -21.49 11.01 -6.15
CA SER A 40 -22.13 10.80 -7.47
C SER A 40 -22.97 9.53 -7.53
N HIS A 41 -22.55 8.49 -6.80
CA HIS A 41 -23.29 7.22 -6.72
C HIS A 41 -24.31 7.16 -5.57
N HIS A 42 -24.42 8.22 -4.75
CA HIS A 42 -25.24 8.26 -3.53
C HIS A 42 -24.92 7.11 -2.56
N TRP A 43 -23.64 6.73 -2.46
CA TRP A 43 -23.17 5.67 -1.56
C TRP A 43 -22.68 6.23 -0.22
N ASN A 44 -22.93 5.48 0.86
CA ASN A 44 -22.30 5.73 2.16
C ASN A 44 -20.97 4.96 2.24
N ALA A 45 -19.90 5.65 2.62
CA ALA A 45 -18.57 5.08 2.82
C ALA A 45 -18.57 3.90 3.80
N GLU A 46 -19.39 3.94 4.86
CA GLU A 46 -19.46 2.87 5.86
C GLU A 46 -19.91 1.53 5.25
N GLN A 47 -20.87 1.58 4.31
CA GLN A 47 -21.40 0.40 3.63
C GLN A 47 -20.35 -0.30 2.76
N LEU A 48 -19.28 0.39 2.36
CA LEU A 48 -18.18 -0.20 1.59
C LEU A 48 -17.33 -1.15 2.43
N PHE A 49 -17.43 -1.11 3.76
CA PHE A 49 -16.60 -1.92 4.65
C PHE A 49 -17.36 -3.08 5.29
N GLU A 50 -18.66 -3.16 5.03
CA GLU A 50 -19.52 -4.29 5.39
C GLU A 50 -19.21 -5.54 4.54
N PRO A 51 -19.47 -6.75 5.07
CA PRO A 51 -19.38 -7.98 4.30
C PRO A 51 -20.52 -8.08 3.27
N GLY A 52 -20.27 -8.76 2.15
CA GLY A 52 -21.28 -9.04 1.12
C GLY A 52 -20.83 -8.70 -0.31
N ALA A 53 -21.48 -9.32 -1.30
CA ALA A 53 -21.17 -9.17 -2.72
C ALA A 53 -21.44 -7.74 -3.21
N ASP A 54 -22.58 -7.14 -2.84
CA ASP A 54 -22.91 -5.76 -3.21
C ASP A 54 -21.84 -4.76 -2.76
N ALA A 55 -21.29 -4.95 -1.55
CA ALA A 55 -20.22 -4.12 -1.04
C ALA A 55 -18.91 -4.36 -1.82
N ALA A 56 -18.61 -5.61 -2.19
CA ALA A 56 -17.44 -5.95 -3.01
C ALA A 56 -17.50 -5.30 -4.39
N ASP A 57 -18.65 -5.34 -5.06
CA ASP A 57 -18.83 -4.71 -6.38
C ASP A 57 -18.67 -3.20 -6.30
N ARG A 58 -19.26 -2.55 -5.29
CA ARG A 58 -19.10 -1.09 -5.06
C ARG A 58 -17.64 -0.73 -4.78
N ARG A 59 -16.92 -1.53 -3.99
CA ARG A 59 -15.49 -1.33 -3.74
C ARG A 59 -14.68 -1.38 -5.05
N ARG A 60 -14.96 -2.34 -5.93
CA ARG A 60 -14.30 -2.45 -7.24
C ARG A 60 -14.58 -1.23 -8.11
N VAL A 61 -15.84 -0.82 -8.23
CA VAL A 61 -16.23 0.37 -9.01
C VAL A 61 -15.53 1.63 -8.47
N LEU A 62 -15.55 1.82 -7.16
CA LEU A 62 -14.92 2.97 -6.53
C LEU A 62 -13.40 3.02 -6.79
N LEU A 63 -12.71 1.88 -6.67
CA LEU A 63 -11.28 1.81 -6.96
C LEU A 63 -10.99 1.96 -8.45
N ALA A 64 -11.85 1.46 -9.33
CA ALA A 64 -11.78 1.64 -10.77
C ALA A 64 -11.85 3.13 -11.14
N GLU A 65 -12.83 3.87 -10.62
CA GLU A 65 -13.03 5.28 -10.95
C GLU A 65 -11.94 6.22 -10.42
N VAL A 66 -11.32 5.89 -9.28
CA VAL A 66 -10.27 6.75 -8.70
C VAL A 66 -8.86 6.35 -9.13
N ARG A 67 -8.61 5.05 -9.31
CA ARG A 67 -7.26 4.49 -9.52
C ARG A 67 -7.11 3.66 -10.80
N GLY A 68 -8.20 3.33 -11.49
CA GLY A 68 -8.18 2.63 -12.78
C GLY A 68 -8.12 1.11 -12.66
N PHE A 69 -8.46 0.59 -11.48
CA PHE A 69 -8.49 -0.85 -11.20
C PHE A 69 -9.47 -1.59 -12.13
N GLY A 70 -9.04 -2.71 -12.70
CA GLY A 70 -9.82 -3.48 -13.67
C GLY A 70 -9.89 -2.88 -15.09
N ASP A 71 -9.57 -1.58 -15.24
CA ASP A 71 -9.70 -0.85 -16.51
C ASP A 71 -8.37 -0.65 -17.24
N ASN A 72 -7.25 -1.17 -16.71
CA ASN A 72 -5.92 -1.00 -17.29
C ASN A 72 -5.50 0.49 -17.42
N ARG A 73 -5.87 1.33 -16.44
CA ARG A 73 -5.61 2.78 -16.45
C ARG A 73 -4.94 3.26 -15.17
N TRP A 74 -4.32 4.43 -15.26
CA TRP A 74 -3.68 5.15 -14.14
C TRP A 74 -2.78 4.23 -13.32
N LEU A 75 -3.02 4.07 -12.01
CA LEU A 75 -2.19 3.25 -11.12
C LEU A 75 -2.16 1.78 -11.55
N PHE A 76 -3.24 1.29 -12.17
CA PHE A 76 -3.40 -0.10 -12.58
C PHE A 76 -3.12 -0.30 -14.08
N ALA A 77 -2.48 0.65 -14.75
CA ALA A 77 -1.99 0.45 -16.12
C ALA A 77 -0.96 -0.69 -16.18
N GLY A 78 -1.26 -1.70 -16.98
CA GLY A 78 -0.56 -2.97 -17.11
C GLY A 78 -0.67 -3.90 -15.91
N PHE A 79 -1.53 -3.59 -14.92
CA PHE A 79 -1.62 -4.42 -13.72
C PHE A 79 -2.28 -5.78 -14.05
N PRO A 80 -1.69 -6.91 -13.63
CA PRO A 80 -2.22 -8.23 -13.93
C PRO A 80 -3.62 -8.46 -13.36
N ALA A 81 -4.46 -9.19 -14.10
CA ALA A 81 -5.80 -9.58 -13.68
C ALA A 81 -5.83 -10.94 -12.92
N ASP A 82 -4.71 -11.68 -12.93
CA ASP A 82 -4.57 -13.03 -12.38
C ASP A 82 -3.73 -13.05 -11.10
N VAL A 83 -3.87 -12.01 -10.27
CA VAL A 83 -3.09 -11.88 -9.04
C VAL A 83 -3.62 -12.79 -7.94
N SER A 84 -2.76 -13.67 -7.47
CA SER A 84 -2.97 -14.43 -6.24
C SER A 84 -2.48 -13.62 -5.04
N TRP A 85 -3.35 -13.39 -4.05
CA TRP A 85 -3.03 -12.57 -2.88
C TRP A 85 -2.79 -13.43 -1.64
N ARG A 86 -1.78 -13.03 -0.85
CA ARG A 86 -1.51 -13.60 0.46
C ARG A 86 -1.32 -12.51 1.50
N ARG A 87 -1.88 -12.70 2.70
CA ARG A 87 -1.66 -11.85 3.87
C ARG A 87 -0.57 -12.47 4.73
N GLN A 88 0.39 -11.65 5.16
CA GLN A 88 1.34 -12.03 6.20
C GLN A 88 1.60 -10.88 7.15
N ARG A 89 2.13 -11.20 8.34
CA ARG A 89 2.66 -10.18 9.25
C ARG A 89 3.95 -9.61 8.67
N LEU A 90 4.10 -8.29 8.73
CA LEU A 90 5.31 -7.61 8.32
C LEU A 90 6.39 -7.83 9.40
N ALA A 91 7.61 -8.13 8.96
CA ALA A 91 8.80 -8.25 9.82
C ALA A 91 9.87 -7.26 9.39
N SER A 92 10.79 -6.90 10.30
CA SER A 92 11.84 -5.92 10.01
C SER A 92 12.72 -6.30 8.81
N ARG A 93 12.95 -7.60 8.59
CA ARG A 93 13.69 -8.13 7.42
C ARG A 93 12.96 -7.92 6.09
N ASP A 94 11.64 -7.78 6.09
CA ASP A 94 10.89 -7.61 4.84
C ASP A 94 11.17 -6.25 4.19
N PHE A 95 11.64 -5.27 4.96
CA PHE A 95 12.05 -3.97 4.44
C PHE A 95 13.32 -4.01 3.59
N ASP A 96 14.12 -5.08 3.65
CA ASP A 96 15.29 -5.27 2.78
C ASP A 96 14.89 -5.61 1.34
N ARG A 97 13.64 -6.01 1.14
CA ARG A 97 13.04 -6.34 -0.17
C ARG A 97 11.85 -5.47 -0.53
N LEU A 98 11.54 -4.42 0.23
CA LEU A 98 10.38 -3.57 -0.02
C LEU A 98 10.79 -2.33 -0.81
N TYR A 99 10.23 -2.20 -2.01
CA TYR A 99 10.52 -1.13 -2.95
C TYR A 99 9.29 -0.26 -3.17
N SER A 100 9.49 1.03 -3.41
CA SER A 100 8.45 1.89 -3.95
C SER A 100 8.12 1.50 -5.39
N GLY A 101 6.85 1.63 -5.77
CA GLY A 101 6.46 1.72 -7.18
C GLY A 101 7.27 2.78 -7.93
N ASN A 102 7.38 2.64 -9.24
CA ASN A 102 8.19 3.48 -10.13
C ASN A 102 7.62 4.90 -10.29
N PHE A 103 7.70 5.66 -9.20
CA PHE A 103 7.28 7.05 -9.08
C PHE A 103 8.52 7.90 -8.88
N PRO A 104 8.81 8.89 -9.75
CA PRO A 104 10.01 9.71 -9.65
C PRO A 104 10.17 10.37 -8.28
N GLU A 105 9.08 10.82 -7.66
CA GLU A 105 9.10 11.44 -6.35
C GLU A 105 9.56 10.50 -5.23
N TRP A 106 9.22 9.21 -5.30
CA TRP A 106 9.64 8.21 -4.31
C TRP A 106 11.09 7.77 -4.53
N ALA A 107 11.52 7.62 -5.78
CA ALA A 107 12.93 7.35 -6.10
C ALA A 107 13.84 8.50 -5.63
N ALA A 108 13.39 9.75 -5.77
CA ALA A 108 14.13 10.92 -5.29
C ALA A 108 14.34 10.90 -3.76
N LEU A 109 13.34 10.45 -2.98
CA LEU A 109 13.51 10.29 -1.53
C LEU A 109 14.63 9.30 -1.19
N GLY A 110 14.74 8.21 -1.94
CA GLY A 110 15.79 7.19 -1.79
C GLY A 110 17.13 7.56 -2.42
N GLY A 111 17.28 8.75 -3.02
CA GLY A 111 18.53 9.16 -3.69
C GLY A 111 18.76 8.42 -5.01
N GLY A 112 17.68 8.12 -5.74
CA GLY A 112 17.69 7.32 -6.97
C GLY A 112 17.35 5.85 -6.71
N SER A 113 17.54 5.36 -5.49
CA SER A 113 17.06 4.04 -5.07
C SER A 113 15.55 4.04 -4.82
N ARG A 114 14.90 2.93 -5.15
CA ARG A 114 13.49 2.68 -4.79
C ARG A 114 13.33 1.87 -3.51
N LEU A 115 14.41 1.44 -2.87
CA LEU A 115 14.34 0.69 -1.63
C LEU A 115 13.78 1.57 -0.50
N VAL A 116 12.76 1.08 0.20
CA VAL A 116 12.09 1.83 1.28
C VAL A 116 13.06 2.21 2.40
N ARG A 117 14.01 1.33 2.74
CA ARG A 117 15.06 1.62 3.73
C ARG A 117 15.96 2.78 3.34
N ASP A 118 16.19 3.01 2.05
CA ASP A 118 17.02 4.12 1.60
C ASP A 118 16.30 5.44 1.81
N ALA A 119 15.02 5.49 1.45
CA ALA A 119 14.17 6.65 1.74
C ALA A 119 14.12 6.93 3.25
N ALA A 120 13.87 5.91 4.08
CA ALA A 120 13.84 6.04 5.53
C ALA A 120 15.16 6.58 6.11
N ARG A 121 16.31 6.01 5.72
CA ARG A 121 17.64 6.47 6.17
C ARG A 121 17.90 7.92 5.80
N ARG A 122 17.58 8.32 4.57
CA ARG A 122 17.81 9.68 4.07
C ARG A 122 16.90 10.70 4.76
N ILE A 123 15.65 10.34 5.04
CA ILE A 123 14.73 11.19 5.80
C ILE A 123 15.22 11.37 7.25
N THR A 124 15.64 10.29 7.91
CA THR A 124 16.19 10.34 9.28
C THR A 124 17.46 11.20 9.33
N GLY A 125 18.33 11.08 8.33
CA GLY A 125 19.55 11.90 8.21
C GLY A 125 19.33 13.35 7.79
N GLY A 126 18.09 13.78 7.53
CA GLY A 126 17.78 15.15 7.11
C GLY A 126 18.25 15.51 5.70
N LEU A 127 18.55 14.52 4.86
CA LEU A 127 19.12 14.68 3.52
C LEU A 127 18.08 15.03 2.44
N VAL A 128 16.79 15.02 2.80
CA VAL A 128 15.69 15.26 1.87
C VAL A 128 14.64 16.16 2.51
N ARG A 129 14.15 17.13 1.73
CA ARG A 129 13.01 17.98 2.08
C ARG A 129 11.98 17.88 0.96
N SER A 130 10.77 17.45 1.30
CA SER A 130 9.65 17.25 0.37
C SER A 130 8.35 17.17 1.15
N GLU A 131 7.21 17.51 0.53
CA GLU A 131 5.88 17.32 1.12
C GLU A 131 5.60 15.85 1.50
N LEU A 132 6.20 14.90 0.77
CA LEU A 132 6.12 13.48 1.14
C LEU A 132 6.74 13.22 2.52
N VAL A 133 7.80 13.95 2.88
CA VAL A 133 8.44 13.84 4.20
C VAL A 133 7.50 14.31 5.30
N THR A 134 6.68 15.34 5.05
CA THR A 134 5.64 15.78 5.98
C THR A 134 4.64 14.65 6.25
N GLY A 135 4.17 13.96 5.20
CA GLY A 135 3.28 12.80 5.34
C GLY A 135 3.92 11.63 6.09
N VAL A 136 5.19 11.33 5.83
CA VAL A 136 5.95 10.27 6.53
C VAL A 136 6.07 10.61 8.02
N ARG A 137 6.40 11.85 8.36
CA ARG A 137 6.51 12.31 9.75
C ARG A 137 5.17 12.29 10.48
N GLY A 138 4.09 12.72 9.83
CA GLY A 138 2.74 12.62 10.39
C GLY A 138 2.36 11.18 10.71
N THR A 139 2.69 10.26 9.80
CA THR A 139 2.48 8.82 10.01
C THR A 139 3.32 8.28 11.17
N LEU A 140 4.57 8.72 11.30
CA LEU A 140 5.45 8.34 12.42
C LEU A 140 4.90 8.81 13.77
N VAL A 141 4.27 9.98 13.83
CA VAL A 141 3.57 10.46 15.04
C VAL A 141 2.38 9.57 15.38
N ALA A 142 1.53 9.25 14.40
CA ALA A 142 0.37 8.37 14.60
C ALA A 142 0.79 6.93 15.04
N LEU A 143 1.91 6.45 14.50
CA LEU A 143 2.51 5.19 14.93
C LEU A 143 2.90 5.19 16.40
N ARG A 144 3.52 6.28 16.88
CA ARG A 144 3.94 6.43 18.27
C ARG A 144 2.77 6.56 19.24
N SER A 145 1.61 7.02 18.78
CA SER A 145 0.36 7.04 19.56
C SER A 145 -0.39 5.70 19.58
N GLY A 146 0.15 4.65 18.96
CA GLY A 146 -0.47 3.33 18.94
C GLY A 146 -1.67 3.20 18.01
N SER A 147 -1.85 4.15 17.07
CA SER A 147 -2.94 4.08 16.10
C SER A 147 -2.73 2.88 15.17
N PRO A 148 -3.78 2.07 14.90
CA PRO A 148 -3.67 0.98 13.96
C PRO A 148 -3.39 1.51 12.55
N LEU A 149 -2.54 0.81 11.81
CA LEU A 149 -2.30 1.11 10.40
C LEU A 149 -3.04 0.11 9.51
N PRO A 150 -3.65 0.59 8.41
CA PRO A 150 -4.07 -0.29 7.32
C PRO A 150 -2.89 -1.13 6.82
N ALA A 151 -3.20 -2.31 6.27
CA ALA A 151 -2.19 -3.17 5.69
C ALA A 151 -1.36 -2.43 4.62
N LEU A 152 -0.12 -2.85 4.43
CA LEU A 152 0.63 -2.50 3.22
C LEU A 152 0.16 -3.40 2.07
N ILE A 153 0.28 -2.93 0.83
CA ILE A 153 -0.09 -3.71 -0.35
C ILE A 153 1.06 -3.65 -1.35
N ALA A 154 1.57 -4.82 -1.76
CA ALA A 154 2.68 -4.93 -2.68
C ALA A 154 2.44 -6.03 -3.73
N LEU A 155 3.08 -5.87 -4.89
CA LEU A 155 3.21 -6.91 -5.90
C LEU A 155 4.62 -7.51 -5.81
N GLU A 156 4.70 -8.83 -5.79
CA GLU A 156 5.96 -9.57 -5.80
C GLU A 156 6.50 -9.60 -7.24
N ALA A 157 7.62 -8.91 -7.47
CA ALA A 157 8.38 -9.01 -8.72
C ALA A 157 9.23 -10.28 -8.71
N ASP A 158 9.89 -10.53 -7.58
CA ASP A 158 10.68 -11.72 -7.28
C ASP A 158 10.78 -11.91 -5.75
N PRO A 159 11.35 -13.02 -5.24
CA PRO A 159 11.43 -13.29 -3.80
C PRO A 159 12.15 -12.23 -2.95
N GLU A 160 13.04 -11.44 -3.58
CA GLU A 160 13.85 -10.38 -2.98
C GLU A 160 13.32 -8.98 -3.34
N ARG A 161 12.18 -8.89 -4.03
CA ARG A 161 11.62 -7.63 -4.47
C ARG A 161 10.10 -7.61 -4.47
N TRP A 162 9.55 -6.92 -3.46
CA TRP A 162 8.15 -6.55 -3.35
C TRP A 162 7.99 -5.07 -3.64
N VAL A 163 7.20 -4.74 -4.67
CA VAL A 163 6.98 -3.36 -5.11
C VAL A 163 5.64 -2.88 -4.57
N LEU A 164 5.66 -1.80 -3.79
CA LEU A 164 4.48 -1.22 -3.16
C LEU A 164 3.50 -0.70 -4.20
N LEU A 165 2.29 -1.26 -4.14
CA LEU A 165 1.10 -0.75 -4.81
C LEU A 165 0.44 0.34 -3.96
N GLU A 166 0.38 0.14 -2.64
CA GLU A 166 -0.15 1.12 -1.70
C GLU A 166 0.59 1.05 -0.35
N GLY A 167 0.68 2.21 0.31
CA GLY A 167 1.29 2.31 1.63
C GLY A 167 2.72 2.85 1.65
N HIS A 168 3.22 3.48 0.59
CA HIS A 168 4.59 4.05 0.51
C HIS A 168 4.96 4.92 1.73
N THR A 169 4.06 5.82 2.15
CA THR A 169 4.25 6.67 3.33
C THR A 169 4.34 5.84 4.62
N ARG A 170 3.44 4.86 4.78
CA ARG A 170 3.40 3.99 5.97
C ARG A 170 4.61 3.08 6.03
N ALA A 171 4.99 2.47 4.92
CA ALA A 171 6.18 1.63 4.81
C ALA A 171 7.44 2.41 5.16
N THR A 172 7.59 3.64 4.66
CA THR A 172 8.74 4.50 4.97
C THR A 172 8.78 4.86 6.46
N ALA A 173 7.63 5.24 7.04
CA ALA A 173 7.55 5.54 8.47
C ALA A 173 7.87 4.32 9.34
N LEU A 174 7.35 3.14 9.00
CA LEU A 174 7.63 1.88 9.71
C LEU A 174 9.12 1.51 9.63
N ALA A 175 9.77 1.72 8.49
CA ALA A 175 11.21 1.48 8.32
C ALA A 175 12.09 2.43 9.16
N MET A 176 11.53 3.51 9.69
CA MET A 176 12.20 4.43 10.62
C MET A 176 12.00 4.05 12.09
N THR A 177 11.24 2.99 12.39
CA THR A 177 10.95 2.55 13.76
C THR A 177 11.83 1.37 14.18
N ASP A 178 12.30 1.39 15.44
CA ASP A 178 13.03 0.27 16.03
C ASP A 178 12.11 -0.87 16.47
N VAL A 179 10.85 -0.53 16.81
CA VAL A 179 9.83 -1.48 17.25
C VAL A 179 8.71 -1.50 16.22
N LEU A 180 8.62 -2.60 15.48
CA LEU A 180 7.61 -2.77 14.46
C LEU A 180 6.25 -3.14 15.12
N PRO A 181 5.20 -2.32 14.97
CA PRO A 181 3.88 -2.66 15.46
C PRO A 181 3.30 -3.85 14.69
N ASN A 182 2.17 -4.39 15.17
CA ASN A 182 1.47 -5.48 14.50
C ASN A 182 0.80 -4.99 13.21
N VAL A 183 1.57 -4.93 12.13
CA VAL A 183 1.12 -4.51 10.79
C VAL A 183 1.21 -5.70 9.85
N SER A 184 0.20 -5.85 9.00
CA SER A 184 0.17 -6.86 7.95
C SER A 184 0.53 -6.26 6.59
N ILE A 185 0.98 -7.12 5.68
CA ILE A 185 1.17 -6.81 4.27
C ILE A 185 0.41 -7.84 3.43
N LEU A 186 -0.30 -7.35 2.42
CA LEU A 186 -0.85 -8.14 1.33
C LEU A 186 0.15 -8.17 0.19
N VAL A 187 0.61 -9.36 -0.17
CA VAL A 187 1.55 -9.57 -1.28
C VAL A 187 0.80 -10.29 -2.39
N GLY A 188 0.72 -9.65 -3.55
CA GLY A 188 0.17 -10.20 -4.77
C GLY A 188 1.25 -10.88 -5.60
N ARG A 189 0.92 -11.98 -6.27
CA ARG A 189 1.82 -12.65 -7.22
C ARG A 189 1.07 -12.96 -8.51
N SER A 190 1.70 -12.62 -9.64
CA SER A 190 1.24 -12.98 -10.98
C SER A 190 2.45 -13.26 -11.89
N PRO A 191 2.37 -14.23 -12.81
CA PRO A 191 3.36 -14.40 -13.87
C PRO A 191 3.52 -13.18 -14.78
N LYS A 192 2.51 -12.30 -14.85
CA LYS A 192 2.45 -11.10 -15.70
C LYS A 192 2.81 -9.81 -14.96
N HIS A 193 3.44 -9.90 -13.79
CA HIS A 193 3.78 -8.73 -12.98
C HIS A 193 4.65 -7.69 -13.73
N THR A 194 5.46 -8.11 -14.70
CA THR A 194 6.30 -7.24 -15.54
C THR A 194 5.51 -6.31 -16.46
N GLU A 195 4.23 -6.57 -16.68
CA GLU A 195 3.37 -5.71 -17.49
C GLU A 195 2.98 -4.44 -16.74
N TRP A 196 3.04 -4.44 -15.39
CA TRP A 196 2.60 -3.31 -14.58
C TRP A 196 3.54 -2.11 -14.75
N ALA A 197 2.97 -0.97 -15.15
CA ALA A 197 3.71 0.24 -15.51
C ALA A 197 4.56 0.82 -14.35
N TYR A 198 4.28 0.43 -13.10
CA TYR A 198 4.96 0.94 -11.92
C TYR A 198 5.89 -0.08 -11.23
N LEU A 199 6.19 -1.21 -11.87
CA LEU A 199 7.13 -2.20 -11.34
C LEU A 199 8.56 -1.64 -11.18
#